data_AF-A0A0A0L1U9-F1
#
_entry.id   AF-A0A0A0L1U9-F1
#
_cell.length_a   1.000
_cell.length_b   1.000
_cell.length_c   1.000
_cell.angle_alpha   90.00
_cell.angle_beta   90.00
_cell.angle_gamma   90.00
#
_symmetry.space_group_name_H-M   'P 1'
#
loop_
_entity.id
_entity.type
_entity.pdbx_description
1 polymer ?
#
loop_
_entity_poly.entity_id
_entity_poly.type
_entity_poly.pdbx_seq_one_letter_code
_entity_poly.pdbx_strand_id
1 'polypeptide(L)'
;MASNIIAIVSVIPKSNGSIIHYNDSLLLFFASSDLDRDGQQKPLIRGVAELIKNESTKAKHKYVAKVQVPKGYGEIGAVVVELETHSSEKFIDTVIVANSTSQNTITFSCTSWVQPKNPKSEQRSAKSFYVPRDEAFSEVKQTMFPSNSGNKDKLGTKPFTDFTQIDLMFRDGIALPSNPHEILQFNILSTLNASNQPAPPPVQPIPVQPNTPVIKFPPPEALKRDKFNWLSDSEFARQTIAGLNPYCIQLVKTTSNIKLAFEE
;
A
#
# COMPACT_ATOMS: atom_id res chain seq x y z
N MET A 1 -27.31 -20.38 37.06
CA MET A 1 -28.22 -19.71 36.10
C MET A 1 -27.39 -19.23 34.93
N ALA A 2 -27.94 -19.17 33.73
CA ALA A 2 -27.27 -18.48 32.62
C ALA A 2 -27.10 -17.00 32.99
N SER A 3 -25.97 -16.41 32.62
CA SER A 3 -25.69 -15.00 32.91
C SER A 3 -26.16 -14.15 31.73
N ASN A 4 -26.89 -13.08 32.00
CA ASN A 4 -27.30 -12.14 30.96
C ASN A 4 -26.24 -11.05 30.84
N ILE A 5 -25.73 -10.86 29.64
CA ILE A 5 -24.83 -9.75 29.31
C ILE A 5 -25.54 -8.76 28.39
N ILE A 6 -25.20 -7.49 28.56
CA ILE A 6 -25.62 -6.40 27.70
C ILE A 6 -24.36 -5.83 27.06
N ALA A 7 -24.26 -5.94 25.75
CA ALA A 7 -23.18 -5.34 24.98
C ALA A 7 -23.66 -4.05 24.33
N ILE A 8 -22.90 -2.97 24.49
CA ILE A 8 -23.17 -1.63 23.95
C ILE A 8 -22.01 -1.29 23.02
N VAL A 9 -22.29 -1.02 21.75
CA VAL A 9 -21.30 -0.67 20.74
C VAL A 9 -21.48 0.79 20.36
N SER A 10 -20.42 1.58 20.48
CA SER A 10 -20.37 2.97 20.05
C SER A 10 -19.82 3.04 18.62
N VAL A 11 -20.61 3.58 17.71
CA VAL A 11 -20.28 3.68 16.29
C VAL A 11 -20.25 5.14 15.86
N ILE A 12 -19.16 5.54 15.19
CA ILE A 12 -19.02 6.86 14.59
C ILE A 12 -19.37 6.75 13.10
N PRO A 13 -20.41 7.46 12.61
CA PRO A 13 -20.78 7.43 11.20
C PRO A 13 -19.79 8.25 10.36
N LYS A 14 -19.64 7.87 9.08
CA LYS A 14 -18.82 8.63 8.12
C LYS A 14 -19.50 9.97 7.80
N SER A 15 -18.75 11.06 7.89
CA SER A 15 -19.24 12.45 7.79
C SER A 15 -19.99 12.81 6.50
N ASN A 16 -19.75 12.11 5.39
CA ASN A 16 -20.24 12.50 4.06
C ASN A 16 -21.07 11.45 3.30
N GLY A 17 -21.67 10.47 3.96
CA GLY A 17 -22.65 9.65 3.26
C GLY A 17 -22.90 8.29 3.88
N SER A 18 -24.00 8.18 4.60
CA SER A 18 -25.12 7.28 4.28
C SER A 18 -26.17 7.46 5.38
N ILE A 19 -27.42 7.56 4.98
CA ILE A 19 -28.57 7.48 5.88
C ILE A 19 -28.44 6.13 6.59
N ILE A 20 -28.29 6.12 7.91
CA ILE A 20 -28.29 4.87 8.67
C ILE A 20 -29.68 4.26 8.46
N HIS A 21 -29.72 3.14 7.75
CA HIS A 21 -30.96 2.44 7.48
C HIS A 21 -31.55 1.97 8.81
N TYR A 22 -32.85 2.17 8.98
CA TYR A 22 -33.57 1.92 10.24
C TYR A 22 -33.50 0.46 10.73
N ASN A 23 -33.06 -0.45 9.85
CA ASN A 23 -32.96 -1.90 10.05
C ASN A 23 -31.50 -2.40 10.08
N ASP A 24 -30.55 -1.50 10.32
CA ASP A 24 -29.14 -1.81 10.32
C ASP A 24 -28.73 -2.49 11.63
N SER A 25 -28.11 -3.67 11.52
CA SER A 25 -27.74 -4.53 12.64
C SER A 25 -26.23 -4.80 12.64
N LEU A 26 -25.66 -5.06 13.81
CA LEU A 26 -24.28 -5.54 13.94
C LEU A 26 -24.29 -6.97 14.47
N LEU A 27 -23.47 -7.84 13.87
CA LEU A 27 -23.25 -9.18 14.37
C LEU A 27 -22.07 -9.16 15.32
N LEU A 28 -22.30 -9.55 16.57
CA LEU A 28 -21.28 -9.66 17.60
C LEU A 28 -21.03 -11.13 17.91
N PHE A 29 -19.77 -11.52 17.98
CA PHE A 29 -19.36 -12.83 18.45
C PHE A 29 -18.46 -12.66 19.67
N PHE A 30 -18.88 -13.22 20.80
CA PHE A 30 -18.14 -13.18 22.05
C PHE A 30 -17.29 -14.44 22.17
N ALA A 31 -16.02 -14.25 22.55
CA ALA A 31 -15.07 -15.31 22.82
C ALA A 31 -14.70 -15.31 24.31
N SER A 32 -14.62 -16.50 24.91
CA SER A 32 -14.15 -16.62 26.29
C SER A 32 -12.63 -16.50 26.38
N SER A 33 -12.16 -15.93 27.49
CA SER A 33 -10.75 -16.02 27.90
C SER A 33 -10.38 -17.40 28.43
N ASP A 34 -11.35 -18.20 28.86
CA ASP A 34 -11.15 -19.53 29.41
C ASP A 34 -11.21 -20.59 28.31
N LEU A 35 -10.28 -21.54 28.37
CA LEU A 35 -10.27 -22.70 27.49
C LEU A 35 -11.29 -23.75 27.95
N ASP A 36 -11.70 -24.61 27.03
CA ASP A 36 -12.50 -25.79 27.35
C ASP A 36 -11.65 -26.85 28.06
N ARG A 37 -12.30 -27.90 28.59
CA ARG A 37 -11.63 -29.01 29.30
C ARG A 37 -10.55 -29.70 28.47
N ASP A 38 -10.70 -29.67 27.14
CA ASP A 38 -9.76 -30.24 26.17
C ASP A 38 -8.66 -29.26 25.73
N GLY A 39 -8.59 -28.06 26.33
CA GLY A 39 -7.62 -27.01 25.99
C GLY A 39 -7.93 -26.24 24.71
N GLN A 40 -9.10 -26.45 24.11
CA GLN A 40 -9.55 -25.75 22.90
C GLN A 40 -10.37 -24.49 23.21
N GLN A 41 -10.47 -23.58 22.23
CA GLN A 41 -11.32 -22.40 22.35
C GLN A 41 -12.79 -22.80 22.41
N LYS A 42 -13.53 -22.22 23.36
CA LYS A 42 -14.97 -22.43 23.50
C LYS A 42 -15.72 -21.86 22.28
N PRO A 43 -16.89 -22.42 21.91
CA PRO A 43 -17.67 -21.92 20.78
C PRO A 43 -18.06 -20.44 20.98
N LEU A 44 -18.04 -19.67 19.89
CA LEU A 44 -18.39 -18.26 19.92
C LEU A 44 -19.89 -18.08 20.22
N ILE A 45 -20.20 -17.16 21.13
CA ILE A 45 -21.59 -16.80 21.39
C ILE A 45 -21.99 -15.69 20.44
N ARG A 46 -23.04 -15.92 19.65
CA ARG A 46 -23.57 -14.93 18.72
C ARG A 46 -24.56 -13.99 19.42
N GLY A 47 -24.40 -12.69 19.22
CA GLY A 47 -25.35 -11.64 19.57
C GLY A 47 -25.64 -10.73 18.38
N VAL A 48 -26.87 -10.23 18.28
CA VAL A 48 -27.23 -9.21 17.29
C VAL A 48 -27.44 -7.90 18.03
N ALA A 49 -26.74 -6.85 17.61
CA ALA A 49 -26.86 -5.52 18.18
C ALA A 49 -27.75 -4.64 17.29
N GLU A 50 -28.77 -4.05 17.91
CA GLU A 50 -29.74 -3.16 17.26
C GLU A 50 -29.50 -1.70 17.67
N LEU A 51 -29.75 -0.78 16.75
CA LEU A 51 -29.56 0.66 16.98
C LEU A 51 -30.60 1.23 17.96
N ILE A 52 -30.13 1.89 19.03
CA ILE A 52 -30.99 2.63 19.97
C ILE A 52 -31.03 4.12 19.60
N LYS A 53 -32.22 4.64 19.29
CA LYS A 53 -32.42 6.04 18.88
C LYS A 53 -32.34 7.03 20.04
N ASN A 54 -32.81 6.63 21.21
CA ASN A 54 -33.03 7.53 22.35
C ASN A 54 -31.71 8.06 22.95
N GLU A 55 -30.58 7.39 22.69
CA GLU A 55 -29.25 7.77 23.22
C GLU A 55 -28.21 8.04 22.13
N SER A 56 -28.62 8.09 20.86
CA SER A 56 -27.73 8.35 19.73
C SER A 56 -27.56 9.86 19.54
N THR A 57 -26.33 10.35 19.61
CA THR A 57 -25.99 11.74 19.27
C THR A 57 -25.60 11.81 17.79
N LYS A 58 -25.74 12.97 17.13
CA LYS A 58 -25.30 13.16 15.72
C LYS A 58 -23.86 12.69 15.45
N ALA A 59 -23.02 12.62 16.48
CA ALA A 59 -21.62 12.19 16.41
C ALA A 59 -21.39 10.70 16.75
N LYS A 60 -22.22 10.09 17.60
CA LYS A 60 -22.06 8.69 18.05
C LYS A 60 -23.40 7.97 18.14
N HIS A 61 -23.52 6.89 17.37
CA HIS A 61 -24.66 5.98 17.38
C HIS A 61 -24.40 4.82 18.33
N LYS A 62 -25.40 4.45 19.14
CA LYS A 62 -25.30 3.33 20.09
C LYS A 62 -26.08 2.12 19.61
N TYR A 63 -25.42 0.98 19.48
CA TYR A 63 -26.05 -0.31 19.21
C TYR A 63 -26.03 -1.16 20.48
N VAL A 64 -27.10 -1.89 20.75
CA VAL A 64 -27.21 -2.73 21.95
C VAL A 64 -27.60 -4.15 21.58
N ALA A 65 -26.85 -5.11 22.12
CA ALA A 65 -27.14 -6.53 22.06
C ALA A 65 -27.40 -7.09 23.46
N LYS A 66 -28.45 -7.90 23.60
CA LYS A 66 -28.71 -8.68 24.81
C LYS A 66 -28.41 -10.14 24.50
N VAL A 67 -27.51 -10.74 25.26
CA VAL A 67 -26.99 -12.09 24.98
C VAL A 67 -27.02 -12.93 26.25
N GLN A 68 -27.42 -14.19 26.11
CA GLN A 68 -27.41 -15.16 27.20
C GLN A 68 -26.13 -15.98 27.14
N VAL A 69 -25.35 -15.97 28.21
CA VAL A 69 -24.09 -16.70 28.34
C VAL A 69 -24.33 -18.00 29.11
N PRO A 70 -24.01 -19.18 28.53
CA PRO A 70 -24.14 -20.47 29.20
C PRO A 70 -23.29 -20.58 30.46
N LYS A 71 -23.75 -21.39 31.43
CA LYS A 71 -22.99 -21.67 32.66
C LYS A 71 -21.67 -22.37 32.31
N GLY A 72 -20.56 -21.86 32.82
CA GLY A 72 -19.21 -22.41 32.56
C GLY A 72 -18.54 -21.85 31.30
N TYR A 73 -19.17 -20.88 30.61
CA TYR A 73 -18.52 -20.20 29.49
C TYR A 73 -17.27 -19.45 29.93
N GLY A 74 -17.25 -18.91 31.16
CA GLY A 74 -16.12 -18.15 31.66
C GLY A 74 -16.24 -16.66 31.38
N GLU A 75 -15.15 -15.93 31.60
CA GLU A 75 -15.09 -14.49 31.31
C GLU A 75 -14.93 -14.23 29.81
N ILE A 76 -15.42 -13.09 29.34
CA ILE A 76 -15.35 -12.68 27.92
C ILE A 76 -14.00 -11.99 27.70
N GLY A 77 -13.15 -12.58 26.88
CA GLY A 77 -11.80 -12.06 26.60
C GLY A 77 -11.72 -11.27 25.29
N ALA A 78 -12.61 -11.52 24.33
CA ALA A 78 -12.62 -10.82 23.05
C ALA A 78 -14.03 -10.74 22.44
N VAL A 79 -14.21 -9.74 21.58
CA VAL A 79 -15.43 -9.53 20.81
C VAL A 79 -15.06 -9.33 19.34
N VAL A 80 -15.66 -10.11 18.46
CA VAL A 80 -15.58 -9.93 17.01
C VAL A 80 -16.83 -9.19 16.56
N VAL A 81 -16.64 -8.14 15.77
CA VAL A 81 -17.72 -7.32 15.20
C VAL A 81 -17.76 -7.55 13.70
N GLU A 82 -18.89 -8.02 13.19
CA GLU A 82 -19.12 -8.21 11.76
C GLU A 82 -20.30 -7.36 11.28
N LEU A 83 -20.15 -6.82 10.08
CA LEU A 83 -21.19 -6.09 9.37
C LEU A 83 -21.91 -7.01 8.38
N GLU A 84 -23.22 -6.81 8.23
CA GLU A 84 -23.99 -7.45 7.17
C GLU A 84 -23.50 -7.04 5.77
N THR A 85 -23.66 -7.93 4.80
CA THR A 85 -23.14 -7.78 3.43
C THR A 85 -23.62 -6.52 2.70
N HIS A 86 -24.80 -6.01 3.05
CA HIS A 86 -25.40 -4.82 2.45
C HIS A 86 -25.18 -3.54 3.27
N SER A 87 -24.46 -3.62 4.39
CA SER A 87 -24.18 -2.47 5.25
C SER A 87 -22.99 -1.66 4.71
N SER A 88 -22.97 -0.35 4.98
CA SER A 88 -21.80 0.49 4.71
C SER A 88 -20.72 0.28 5.78
N GLU A 89 -19.48 0.67 5.47
CA GLU A 89 -18.37 0.63 6.45
C GLU A 89 -18.69 1.52 7.67
N LYS A 90 -18.30 1.06 8.86
CA LYS A 90 -18.57 1.75 10.12
C LYS A 90 -17.32 1.82 10.97
N PHE A 91 -17.11 2.96 11.64
CA PHE A 91 -16.03 3.11 12.60
C PHE A 91 -16.52 2.69 13.99
N ILE A 92 -15.94 1.61 14.53
CA ILE A 92 -16.23 1.11 15.87
C ILE A 92 -15.24 1.77 16.84
N ASP A 93 -15.77 2.64 17.71
CA ASP A 93 -15.00 3.36 18.71
C ASP A 93 -14.75 2.46 19.91
N THR A 94 -15.83 2.02 20.56
CA THR A 94 -15.79 1.24 21.80
C THR A 94 -16.90 0.18 21.84
N VAL A 95 -16.60 -0.96 22.46
CA VAL A 95 -17.57 -2.00 22.83
C VAL A 95 -17.53 -2.19 24.33
N ILE A 96 -18.67 -1.99 25.00
CA ILE A 96 -18.81 -2.16 26.45
C ILE A 96 -19.68 -3.39 26.69
N VAL A 97 -19.20 -4.35 27.46
CA VAL A 97 -19.94 -5.55 27.84
C VAL A 97 -20.19 -5.51 29.34
N ALA A 98 -21.44 -5.29 29.73
CA ALA A 98 -21.88 -5.28 31.11
C ALA A 98 -22.53 -6.62 31.46
N ASN A 99 -22.09 -7.25 32.56
CA ASN A 99 -22.68 -8.46 33.09
C ASN A 99 -23.66 -8.10 34.22
N SER A 100 -24.96 -8.34 34.00
CA SER A 100 -26.01 -8.01 34.97
C SER A 100 -25.93 -8.87 36.25
N THR A 101 -25.31 -10.04 36.18
CA THR A 101 -25.21 -10.98 37.31
C THR A 101 -24.01 -10.68 38.21
N SER A 102 -22.87 -10.30 37.63
CA SER A 102 -21.63 -10.03 38.38
C SER A 102 -21.34 -8.55 38.60
N GLN A 103 -22.17 -7.64 38.05
CA GLN A 103 -21.94 -6.18 38.04
C GLN A 103 -20.56 -5.78 37.47
N ASN A 104 -19.89 -6.67 36.74
CA ASN A 104 -18.62 -6.38 36.09
C ASN A 104 -18.88 -5.78 34.69
N THR A 105 -18.08 -4.79 34.32
CA THR A 105 -18.14 -4.11 33.02
C THR A 105 -16.78 -4.16 32.35
N ILE A 106 -16.73 -4.75 31.15
CA ILE A 106 -15.51 -4.86 30.35
C ILE A 106 -15.62 -3.88 29.19
N THR A 107 -14.57 -3.11 28.94
CA THR A 107 -14.51 -2.12 27.87
C THR A 107 -13.43 -2.50 26.86
N PHE A 108 -13.82 -2.68 25.61
CA PHE A 108 -12.93 -2.88 24.47
C PHE A 108 -12.82 -1.58 23.68
N SER A 109 -11.63 -0.99 23.63
CA SER A 109 -11.32 0.15 22.77
C SER A 109 -10.86 -0.36 21.42
N CYS A 110 -11.75 -0.39 20.42
CA CYS A 110 -11.43 -0.92 19.10
C CYS A 110 -10.78 0.15 18.21
N THR A 111 -11.33 1.36 18.21
CA THR A 111 -10.87 2.50 17.40
C THR A 111 -10.52 2.12 15.96
N SER A 112 -11.39 1.34 15.30
CA SER A 112 -11.09 0.74 14.00
C SER A 112 -12.29 0.78 13.05
N TRP A 113 -12.01 0.88 11.75
CA TRP A 113 -13.00 0.71 10.70
C TRP A 113 -13.30 -0.79 10.49
N VAL A 114 -14.59 -1.13 10.42
CA VAL A 114 -15.07 -2.45 10.05
C VAL A 114 -15.72 -2.35 8.68
N GLN A 115 -15.35 -3.26 7.78
CA GLN A 115 -15.87 -3.34 6.43
C GLN A 115 -16.92 -4.46 6.31
N PRO A 116 -17.95 -4.31 5.47
CA PRO A 116 -18.89 -5.39 5.17
C PRO A 116 -18.16 -6.58 4.52
N LYS A 117 -18.64 -7.79 4.78
CA LYS A 117 -18.16 -9.02 4.12
C LYS A 117 -18.57 -9.02 2.65
N ASN A 118 -17.91 -8.21 1.82
CA ASN A 118 -18.04 -8.27 0.37
C ASN A 118 -16.86 -9.07 -0.21
N PRO A 119 -17.09 -10.16 -0.96
CA PRO A 119 -16.03 -10.98 -1.55
C PRO A 119 -15.30 -10.34 -2.75
N LYS A 120 -15.61 -9.08 -3.12
CA LYS A 120 -14.92 -8.43 -4.25
C LYS A 120 -13.61 -7.79 -3.80
N SER A 121 -12.57 -8.59 -3.96
CA SER A 121 -11.14 -8.24 -4.04
C SER A 121 -10.92 -6.83 -4.59
N GLU A 122 -10.01 -6.11 -3.93
CA GLU A 122 -9.35 -4.88 -4.36
C GLU A 122 -9.58 -4.52 -5.85
N GLN A 123 -10.29 -3.42 -6.09
CA GLN A 123 -10.41 -2.86 -7.42
C GLN A 123 -9.22 -1.93 -7.68
N ARG A 124 -8.55 -2.11 -8.82
CA ARG A 124 -7.43 -1.24 -9.21
C ARG A 124 -7.95 0.17 -9.43
N SER A 125 -7.64 1.06 -8.50
CA SER A 125 -7.90 2.49 -8.62
C SER A 125 -6.96 3.08 -9.68
N ALA A 126 -7.51 3.88 -10.60
CA ALA A 126 -6.73 4.53 -11.67
C ALA A 126 -5.94 5.75 -11.19
N LYS A 127 -6.15 6.22 -9.95
CA LYS A 127 -5.64 7.52 -9.48
C LYS A 127 -4.61 7.43 -8.34
N SER A 128 -4.74 6.46 -7.42
CA SER A 128 -3.73 6.20 -6.38
C SER A 128 -4.00 4.89 -5.63
N PHE A 129 -2.93 4.19 -5.24
CA PHE A 129 -3.01 3.10 -4.27
C PHE A 129 -2.99 3.69 -2.86
N TYR A 130 -3.79 3.13 -1.94
CA TYR A 130 -3.79 3.59 -0.55
C TYR A 130 -2.44 3.30 0.11
N VAL A 131 -1.94 4.30 0.83
CA VAL A 131 -0.77 4.22 1.70
C VAL A 131 -1.15 4.93 3.01
N PRO A 132 -0.81 4.39 4.19
CA PRO A 132 -1.02 5.08 5.47
C PRO A 132 -0.49 6.51 5.44
N ARG A 133 -1.13 7.45 6.16
CA ARG A 133 -0.79 8.88 6.04
C ARG A 133 0.68 9.17 6.38
N ASP A 134 1.25 8.42 7.33
CA ASP A 134 2.65 8.59 7.76
C ASP A 134 3.65 8.04 6.73
N GLU A 135 3.22 7.10 5.88
CA GLU A 135 4.00 6.52 4.79
C GLU A 135 3.78 7.26 3.46
N ALA A 136 2.77 8.13 3.39
CA ALA A 136 2.49 8.95 2.22
C ALA A 136 3.54 10.07 2.13
N PHE A 137 4.21 10.17 0.98
CA PHE A 137 5.09 11.31 0.70
C PHE A 137 4.36 12.64 0.94
N SER A 138 5.05 13.62 1.50
CA SER A 138 4.54 14.99 1.60
C SER A 138 4.28 15.57 0.21
N GLU A 139 3.39 16.55 0.11
CA GLU A 139 3.01 17.19 -1.16
C GLU A 139 4.23 17.67 -1.96
N VAL A 140 5.23 18.24 -1.27
CA VAL A 140 6.51 18.69 -1.84
C VAL A 140 7.34 17.54 -2.41
N LYS A 141 7.31 16.35 -1.79
CA LYS A 141 8.03 15.17 -2.29
C LYS A 141 7.27 14.48 -3.42
N GLN A 142 5.94 14.55 -3.42
CA GLN A 142 5.12 13.98 -4.49
C GLN A 142 5.35 14.71 -5.83
N THR A 143 5.60 16.02 -5.83
CA THR A 143 5.93 16.76 -7.06
C THR A 143 7.28 16.36 -7.67
N MET A 144 8.16 15.71 -6.90
CA MET A 144 9.44 15.18 -7.37
C MET A 144 9.29 13.88 -8.19
N PHE A 145 8.17 13.16 -8.02
CA PHE A 145 7.87 11.92 -8.71
C PHE A 145 6.61 12.09 -9.57
N PRO A 146 6.72 12.62 -10.80
CA PRO A 146 5.57 12.82 -11.67
C PRO A 146 4.83 11.50 -11.89
N SER A 147 3.50 11.57 -11.88
CA SER A 147 2.65 10.39 -12.05
C SER A 147 2.91 9.76 -13.42
N ASN A 148 3.61 8.64 -13.39
CA ASN A 148 3.93 7.86 -14.57
C ASN A 148 2.72 6.98 -14.90
N SER A 149 1.85 7.44 -15.81
CA SER A 149 0.85 6.57 -16.43
C SER A 149 1.59 5.34 -16.96
N GLY A 150 1.20 4.16 -16.46
CA GLY A 150 1.92 2.90 -16.64
C GLY A 150 1.75 2.33 -18.05
N ASN A 151 2.19 3.05 -19.07
CA ASN A 151 2.34 2.50 -20.40
C ASN A 151 3.59 1.63 -20.45
N LYS A 152 3.38 0.37 -20.84
CA LYS A 152 4.38 -0.71 -20.80
C LYS A 152 5.44 -0.57 -21.89
N ASP A 153 5.16 0.21 -22.93
CA ASP A 153 6.05 0.42 -24.09
C ASP A 153 6.79 1.75 -24.01
N LYS A 154 7.57 1.83 -22.95
CA LYS A 154 8.31 3.02 -22.57
C LYS A 154 9.67 3.08 -23.31
N LEU A 155 10.29 1.93 -23.59
CA LEU A 155 11.45 1.84 -24.48
C LEU A 155 10.97 1.93 -25.93
N GLY A 156 11.54 2.85 -26.72
CA GLY A 156 11.32 2.88 -28.16
C GLY A 156 11.68 1.53 -28.79
N THR A 157 10.88 1.10 -29.76
CA THR A 157 11.05 -0.20 -30.44
C THR A 157 12.26 -0.25 -31.38
N LYS A 158 12.98 0.87 -31.54
CA LYS A 158 14.16 0.95 -32.40
C LYS A 158 15.42 0.71 -31.57
N PRO A 159 16.19 -0.37 -31.84
CA PRO A 159 17.47 -0.59 -31.20
C PRO A 159 18.50 0.46 -31.64
N PHE A 160 19.53 0.68 -30.83
CA PHE A 160 20.72 1.42 -31.27
C PHE A 160 21.45 0.62 -32.34
N THR A 161 21.90 1.29 -33.40
CA THR A 161 22.65 0.63 -34.47
C THR A 161 24.12 0.46 -34.12
N ASP A 162 24.67 1.33 -33.28
CA ASP A 162 26.09 1.31 -32.88
C ASP A 162 26.28 2.00 -31.51
N PHE A 163 27.37 1.66 -30.81
CA PHE A 163 27.74 2.23 -29.52
C PHE A 163 27.99 3.75 -29.59
N THR A 164 28.35 4.27 -30.76
CA THR A 164 28.50 5.71 -30.99
C THR A 164 27.21 6.48 -30.70
N GLN A 165 26.05 5.93 -31.05
CA GLN A 165 24.75 6.56 -30.76
C GLN A 165 24.47 6.67 -29.26
N ILE A 166 24.98 5.72 -28.47
CA ILE A 166 24.87 5.73 -27.02
C ILE A 166 25.82 6.78 -26.42
N ASP A 167 27.06 6.87 -26.90
CA ASP A 167 28.03 7.89 -26.45
C ASP A 167 27.55 9.32 -26.76
N LEU A 168 26.90 9.50 -27.91
CA LEU A 168 26.32 10.78 -28.31
C LEU A 168 25.28 11.29 -27.30
N MET A 169 24.55 10.41 -26.62
CA MET A 169 23.58 10.82 -25.58
C MET A 169 24.20 11.59 -24.42
N PHE A 170 25.46 11.27 -24.10
CA PHE A 170 26.19 11.86 -22.97
C PHE A 170 27.12 13.00 -23.41
N ARG A 171 27.57 12.99 -24.67
CA ARG A 171 28.52 13.99 -25.19
C ARG A 171 27.84 15.20 -25.84
N ASP A 172 27.14 14.96 -26.94
CA ASP A 172 26.59 16.00 -27.83
C ASP A 172 25.06 16.14 -27.67
N GLY A 173 24.43 15.11 -27.10
CA GLY A 173 23.00 14.96 -26.92
C GLY A 173 22.27 14.39 -28.13
N ILE A 174 21.01 14.01 -27.94
CA ILE A 174 20.14 13.46 -28.98
C ILE A 174 18.99 14.41 -29.27
N ALA A 175 18.60 14.53 -30.54
CA ALA A 175 17.41 15.28 -30.92
C ALA A 175 16.16 14.58 -30.37
N LEU A 176 15.17 15.36 -29.91
CA LEU A 176 13.86 14.78 -29.58
C LEU A 176 13.27 14.08 -30.82
N PRO A 177 12.79 12.84 -30.71
CA PRO A 177 11.98 12.27 -31.77
C PRO A 177 10.71 13.10 -31.93
N SER A 178 10.23 13.28 -33.18
CA SER A 178 9.04 14.10 -33.51
C SER A 178 7.79 13.70 -32.72
N ASN A 179 7.73 12.43 -32.27
CA ASN A 179 6.78 11.93 -31.29
C ASN A 179 7.57 11.49 -30.03
N PRO A 180 7.75 12.35 -29.02
CA PRO A 180 8.44 11.97 -27.79
C PRO A 180 7.66 10.86 -27.07
N HIS A 181 8.33 9.72 -26.83
CA HIS A 181 7.80 8.67 -25.94
C HIS A 181 7.44 9.27 -24.58
N GLU A 182 6.43 8.74 -23.90
CA GLU A 182 6.03 9.21 -22.57
C GLU A 182 7.16 9.13 -21.52
N ILE A 183 8.19 8.27 -21.68
CA ILE A 183 9.41 8.35 -20.83
C ILE A 183 10.13 9.68 -21.04
N LEU A 184 10.25 10.17 -22.28
CA LEU A 184 10.88 11.47 -22.55
C LEU A 184 9.90 12.61 -22.25
N GLN A 185 8.59 12.34 -22.15
CA GLN A 185 7.63 13.15 -21.40
C GLN A 185 7.73 12.94 -19.89
N PHE A 186 8.88 12.49 -19.34
CA PHE A 186 9.25 12.84 -17.97
C PHE A 186 9.47 14.35 -17.94
N ASN A 187 8.37 15.06 -18.07
CA ASN A 187 8.17 16.48 -17.98
C ASN A 187 9.31 17.32 -18.57
N ILE A 188 10.00 16.95 -19.66
CA ILE A 188 11.14 17.76 -20.13
C ILE A 188 10.68 19.21 -20.40
N LEU A 189 9.55 19.41 -21.08
CA LEU A 189 8.94 20.74 -21.25
C LEU A 189 8.51 21.38 -19.92
N SER A 190 8.06 20.59 -18.96
CA SER A 190 7.53 21.06 -17.68
C SER A 190 8.64 21.37 -16.68
N THR A 191 9.78 20.67 -16.74
CA THR A 191 11.05 21.03 -16.08
C THR A 191 11.72 22.22 -16.75
N LEU A 192 11.55 22.40 -18.07
CA LEU A 192 12.01 23.60 -18.78
C LEU A 192 11.14 24.84 -18.44
N ASN A 193 9.83 24.66 -18.22
CA ASN A 193 8.89 25.75 -17.94
C ASN A 193 8.64 25.99 -16.43
N ALA A 194 8.97 25.05 -15.54
CA ALA A 194 8.82 25.20 -14.09
C ALA A 194 10.01 25.94 -13.47
N SER A 195 10.06 27.26 -13.71
CA SER A 195 11.02 28.19 -13.10
C SER A 195 11.01 28.19 -11.55
N ASN A 196 9.96 27.64 -10.90
CA ASN A 196 9.72 27.82 -9.45
C ASN A 196 9.53 26.52 -8.64
N GLN A 197 10.06 25.37 -9.05
CA GLN A 197 10.03 24.13 -8.23
C GLN A 197 11.42 23.52 -8.10
N PRO A 198 11.79 22.96 -6.93
CA PRO A 198 13.07 22.27 -6.76
C PRO A 198 13.04 20.98 -7.57
N ALA A 199 13.63 21.02 -8.76
CA ALA A 199 13.82 19.86 -9.61
C ALA A 199 14.67 18.81 -8.86
N PRO A 200 14.37 17.51 -9.00
CA PRO A 200 15.34 16.47 -8.62
C PRO A 200 16.68 16.69 -9.35
N PRO A 201 17.83 16.31 -8.75
CA PRO A 201 19.15 16.49 -9.34
C PRO A 201 19.23 15.89 -10.77
N PRO A 202 20.08 16.48 -11.64
CA PRO A 202 19.70 16.88 -12.98
C PRO A 202 19.80 15.77 -14.03
N VAL A 203 18.71 15.48 -14.72
CA VAL A 203 18.77 15.39 -16.19
C VAL A 203 18.30 16.73 -16.70
N GLN A 204 19.15 17.76 -16.61
CA GLN A 204 18.84 19.03 -17.27
C GLN A 204 19.18 18.88 -18.76
N PRO A 205 18.19 18.94 -19.66
CA PRO A 205 18.48 19.09 -21.08
C PRO A 205 19.12 20.46 -21.27
N ILE A 206 20.38 20.50 -21.67
CA ILE A 206 21.07 21.74 -22.01
C ILE A 206 20.65 22.10 -23.44
N PRO A 207 19.94 23.22 -23.68
CA PRO A 207 19.67 23.69 -25.04
C PRO A 207 20.99 24.20 -25.60
N VAL A 208 21.61 23.45 -26.52
CA VAL A 208 22.88 23.87 -27.12
C VAL A 208 22.65 24.99 -28.14
N GLN A 209 21.46 25.12 -28.74
CA GLN A 209 21.12 26.16 -29.73
C GLN A 209 19.62 26.54 -29.78
N PRO A 210 19.25 27.74 -30.29
CA PRO A 210 17.90 28.30 -30.20
C PRO A 210 16.77 27.54 -30.92
N ASN A 211 17.09 26.63 -31.85
CA ASN A 211 16.09 26.09 -32.79
C ASN A 211 15.94 24.55 -32.80
N THR A 212 16.65 23.80 -31.95
CA THR A 212 16.41 22.35 -31.79
C THR A 212 16.57 21.92 -30.33
N PRO A 213 15.54 21.32 -29.70
CA PRO A 213 15.67 20.80 -28.35
C PRO A 213 16.46 19.48 -28.40
N VAL A 214 17.72 19.56 -27.96
CA VAL A 214 18.61 18.40 -27.80
C VAL A 214 18.61 18.01 -26.32
N ILE A 215 18.45 16.71 -26.03
CA ILE A 215 18.57 16.15 -24.68
C ILE A 215 19.97 15.61 -24.49
N LYS A 216 20.63 16.06 -23.43
CA LYS A 216 21.93 15.56 -23.00
C LYS A 216 21.82 14.97 -21.61
N PHE A 217 22.28 13.73 -21.45
CA PHE A 217 22.34 13.07 -20.14
C PHE A 217 23.69 13.30 -19.47
N PRO A 218 23.75 13.37 -18.13
CA PRO A 218 25.03 13.38 -17.44
C PRO A 218 25.76 12.06 -17.69
N PRO A 219 27.06 12.07 -18.03
CA PRO A 219 27.82 10.85 -18.25
C PRO A 219 27.88 10.02 -16.96
N PRO A 220 27.64 8.69 -17.04
CA PRO A 220 27.81 7.80 -15.90
C PRO A 220 29.23 7.86 -15.33
N GLU A 221 29.37 7.65 -14.02
CA GLU A 221 30.65 7.77 -13.34
C GLU A 221 31.73 6.81 -13.89
N ALA A 222 31.33 5.62 -14.34
CA ALA A 222 32.23 4.67 -14.99
C ALA A 222 32.80 5.23 -16.31
N LEU A 223 31.96 5.90 -17.11
CA LEU A 223 32.33 6.48 -18.40
C LEU A 223 33.27 7.67 -18.26
N LYS A 224 33.19 8.41 -17.14
CA LYS A 224 34.08 9.55 -16.85
C LYS A 224 35.53 9.14 -16.63
N ARG A 225 35.76 7.95 -16.07
CA ARG A 225 37.11 7.44 -15.79
C ARG A 225 37.71 6.81 -17.04
N ASP A 226 37.00 5.87 -17.63
CA ASP A 226 37.42 5.19 -18.85
C ASP A 226 36.19 4.73 -19.64
N LYS A 227 36.16 5.13 -20.92
CA LYS A 227 35.06 4.91 -21.86
C LYS A 227 34.78 3.42 -22.11
N PHE A 228 35.80 2.57 -22.05
CA PHE A 228 35.70 1.16 -22.43
C PHE A 228 35.83 0.20 -21.24
N ASN A 229 35.97 0.73 -20.02
CA ASN A 229 36.19 -0.08 -18.82
C ASN A 229 35.06 -1.09 -18.58
N TRP A 230 33.82 -0.73 -18.93
CA TRP A 230 32.65 -1.59 -18.79
C TRP A 230 32.64 -2.82 -19.73
N LEU A 231 33.49 -2.86 -20.77
CA LEU A 231 33.72 -4.06 -21.60
C LEU A 231 34.74 -5.03 -20.99
N SER A 232 35.48 -4.62 -19.95
CA SER A 232 36.53 -5.46 -19.37
C SER A 232 35.95 -6.53 -18.45
N ASP A 233 36.43 -7.76 -18.60
CA ASP A 233 36.16 -8.88 -17.68
C ASP A 233 36.49 -8.52 -16.22
N SER A 234 37.51 -7.69 -16.01
CA SER A 234 37.92 -7.26 -14.68
C SER A 234 36.85 -6.38 -14.01
N GLU A 235 36.27 -5.43 -14.73
CA GLU A 235 35.15 -4.61 -14.22
C GLU A 235 33.87 -5.42 -14.12
N PHE A 236 33.61 -6.32 -15.06
CA PHE A 236 32.47 -7.23 -15.00
C PHE A 236 32.52 -8.07 -13.70
N ALA A 237 33.66 -8.69 -13.40
CA ALA A 237 33.85 -9.43 -12.15
C ALA A 237 33.76 -8.50 -10.93
N ARG A 238 34.39 -7.32 -10.98
CA ARG A 238 34.35 -6.34 -9.88
C ARG A 238 32.93 -5.86 -9.58
N GLN A 239 32.09 -5.65 -10.59
CA GLN A 239 30.68 -5.26 -10.39
C GLN A 239 29.85 -6.34 -9.69
N THR A 240 30.25 -7.60 -9.78
CA THR A 240 29.57 -8.70 -9.11
C THR A 240 29.80 -8.68 -7.58
N ILE A 241 30.90 -8.06 -7.10
CA ILE A 241 31.23 -7.94 -5.67
C ILE A 241 31.10 -6.51 -5.12
N ALA A 242 31.22 -5.50 -5.98
CA ALA A 242 31.26 -4.08 -5.60
C ALA A 242 30.54 -3.18 -6.62
N GLY A 243 29.55 -3.74 -7.34
CA GLY A 243 28.66 -3.00 -8.24
C GLY A 243 27.31 -2.73 -7.61
N LEU A 244 26.27 -2.59 -8.46
CA LEU A 244 24.92 -2.25 -8.03
C LEU A 244 24.24 -3.39 -7.25
N ASN A 245 24.59 -4.64 -7.55
CA ASN A 245 24.03 -5.82 -6.91
C ASN A 245 25.12 -6.82 -6.46
N PRO A 246 25.76 -6.58 -5.30
CA PRO A 246 26.87 -7.40 -4.82
C PRO A 246 26.46 -8.71 -4.11
N TYR A 247 25.15 -9.02 -4.04
CA TYR A 247 24.63 -10.09 -3.18
C TYR A 247 24.42 -11.44 -3.88
N CYS A 248 24.57 -11.49 -5.21
CA CYS A 248 24.21 -12.68 -5.99
C CYS A 248 25.36 -13.68 -6.18
N ILE A 249 26.61 -13.27 -5.96
CA ILE A 249 27.75 -14.16 -6.18
C ILE A 249 27.78 -15.30 -5.16
N GLN A 250 28.07 -16.51 -5.64
CA GLN A 250 28.17 -17.71 -4.80
C GLN A 250 29.41 -18.51 -5.16
N LEU A 251 30.03 -19.12 -4.15
CA LEU A 251 31.17 -20.01 -4.35
C LEU A 251 30.70 -21.33 -4.97
N VAL A 252 31.25 -21.67 -6.14
CA VAL A 252 31.02 -22.96 -6.78
C VAL A 252 31.89 -24.02 -6.10
N LYS A 253 31.25 -24.96 -5.38
CA LYS A 253 31.93 -26.05 -4.64
C LYS A 253 32.06 -27.36 -5.43
N THR A 254 31.18 -27.59 -6.40
CA THR A 254 31.15 -28.82 -7.20
C THR A 254 30.84 -28.47 -8.66
N THR A 255 31.63 -29.00 -9.59
CA THR A 255 31.53 -28.76 -11.03
C THR A 255 30.26 -29.31 -11.67
N SER A 256 29.55 -30.24 -11.02
CA SER A 256 28.26 -30.78 -11.48
C SER A 256 27.11 -29.76 -11.46
N ASN A 257 27.26 -28.66 -10.72
CA ASN A 257 26.25 -27.59 -10.62
C ASN A 257 26.46 -26.47 -11.64
N ILE A 258 27.48 -26.57 -12.49
CA ILE A 258 27.69 -25.63 -13.58
C ILE A 258 26.75 -26.05 -14.73
N LYS A 259 25.48 -25.62 -14.65
CA LYS A 259 24.68 -25.48 -15.88
C LYS A 259 25.29 -24.31 -16.63
N LEU A 260 26.22 -24.61 -17.53
CA LEU A 260 26.71 -23.66 -18.51
C LEU A 260 25.49 -23.15 -19.28
N ALA A 261 25.13 -21.88 -19.10
CA ALA A 261 24.13 -21.18 -19.89
C ALA A 261 24.69 -20.86 -21.29
N PHE A 262 25.25 -21.88 -21.94
CA PHE A 262 25.70 -21.87 -23.33
C PHE A 262 24.97 -23.00 -24.05
N GLU A 263 23.65 -22.88 -24.17
CA GLU A 263 22.89 -23.53 -25.24
C GLU A 263 22.20 -22.40 -26.00
N GLU A 264 22.77 -22.05 -27.15
CA GLU A 264 22.06 -21.44 -28.28
C GLU A 264 21.23 -22.52 -28.99
#